data_AF-A0A952TRV8-F1
#
_entry.id   AF-A0A952TRV8-F1
#
_cell.length_a   1.000
_cell.length_b   1.000
_cell.length_c   1.000
_cell.angle_alpha   90.00
_cell.angle_beta   90.00
_cell.angle_gamma   90.00
#
_symmetry.space_group_name_H-M   'P 1'
#
loop_
_entity.id
_entity.type
_entity.pdbx_description
1 polymer ?
#
loop_
_entity_poly.entity_id
_entity_poly.type
_entity_poly.pdbx_seq_one_letter_code
_entity_poly.pdbx_strand_id
1 'polypeptide(L)'
;MNANESLMDKILQHFAGPTFKDELEMAKKEFFGTQNLLEEHSDRFEQRMTQFFDWYFFTRELSGYGRTPLEVCDQERALRFSPEEAATLSALRSHRHSLFEFQKLKGEDVYLKDLLKNEKIIVQKSPWIYGFDGKEIFEARLVPDEKAWVFTRGFCFHPETATKFIQDEIKRHRKNPDLDPDELMLKLAKMRSKCEQYKHVRPEMIYSHESKLTS
;
A
#
# COMPACT_ATOMS: atom_id res chain seq x y z
N MET A 1 -11.26 15.98 -2.18
CA MET A 1 -11.22 14.76 -1.34
C MET A 1 -12.42 13.92 -1.74
N ASN A 2 -12.20 12.70 -2.21
CA ASN A 2 -13.32 11.83 -2.63
C ASN A 2 -13.95 11.14 -1.40
N ALA A 3 -15.14 10.56 -1.55
CA ALA A 3 -15.88 9.97 -0.44
C ALA A 3 -15.10 8.84 0.27
N ASN A 4 -14.34 8.05 -0.50
CA ASN A 4 -13.47 7.00 0.01
C ASN A 4 -12.42 7.55 0.99
N GLU A 5 -11.68 8.59 0.59
CA GLU A 5 -10.65 9.22 1.42
C GLU A 5 -11.24 9.82 2.70
N SER A 6 -12.37 10.52 2.61
CA SER A 6 -13.00 11.11 3.80
C SER A 6 -13.45 10.06 4.80
N LEU A 7 -13.98 8.93 4.32
CA LEU A 7 -14.37 7.81 5.18
C LEU A 7 -13.16 7.11 5.81
N MET A 8 -12.11 6.85 5.02
CA MET A 8 -10.85 6.28 5.52
C MET A 8 -10.26 7.17 6.62
N ASP A 9 -10.18 8.48 6.40
CA ASP A 9 -9.63 9.41 7.38
C ASP A 9 -10.47 9.46 8.66
N LYS A 10 -11.81 9.40 8.56
CA LYS A 10 -12.70 9.28 9.72
C LYS A 10 -12.43 8.02 10.54
N ILE A 11 -12.25 6.87 9.89
CA ILE A 11 -11.98 5.60 10.58
C ILE A 11 -10.56 5.61 11.18
N LEU A 12 -9.57 6.08 10.42
CA LEU A 12 -8.19 6.19 10.88
C LEU A 12 -8.04 7.15 12.07
N GLN A 13 -8.81 8.24 12.15
CA GLN A 13 -8.83 9.11 13.33
C GLN A 13 -9.19 8.36 14.62
N HIS A 14 -10.02 7.32 14.54
CA HIS A 14 -10.33 6.45 15.68
C HIS A 14 -9.19 5.46 15.96
N PHE A 15 -8.79 4.67 14.95
CA PHE A 15 -7.79 3.60 15.12
C PHE A 15 -6.33 4.07 15.21
N ALA A 16 -6.06 5.34 14.95
CA ALA A 16 -4.79 6.02 15.23
C ALA A 16 -4.92 7.03 16.40
N GLY A 17 -6.06 7.03 17.08
CA GLY A 17 -6.33 7.89 18.23
C GLY A 17 -5.77 7.35 19.55
N PRO A 18 -5.99 8.07 20.67
CA PRO A 18 -5.42 7.72 21.98
C PRO A 18 -5.74 6.30 22.46
N THR A 19 -6.93 5.78 22.13
CA THR A 19 -7.37 4.43 22.52
C THR A 19 -6.54 3.33 21.88
N PHE A 20 -6.00 3.56 20.68
CA PHE A 20 -5.21 2.60 19.92
C PHE A 20 -3.72 2.98 19.87
N LYS A 21 -3.26 3.84 20.80
CA LYS A 21 -1.89 4.36 20.78
C LYS A 21 -0.84 3.25 20.78
N ASP A 22 -0.98 2.26 21.66
CA ASP A 22 0.00 1.17 21.77
C ASP A 22 0.00 0.30 20.51
N GLU A 23 -1.19 0.03 19.95
CA GLU A 23 -1.36 -0.70 18.69
C GLU A 23 -0.71 0.05 17.52
N LEU A 24 -0.90 1.37 17.46
CA LEU A 24 -0.29 2.23 16.45
C LEU A 24 1.23 2.27 16.59
N GLU A 25 1.77 2.34 17.81
CA GLU A 25 3.21 2.28 18.06
C GLU A 25 3.82 0.94 17.62
N MET A 26 3.12 -0.18 17.87
CA MET A 26 3.51 -1.50 17.38
C MET A 26 3.50 -1.54 15.85
N ALA A 27 2.42 -1.07 15.23
CA ALA A 27 2.30 -1.01 13.77
C ALA A 27 3.42 -0.16 13.14
N LYS A 28 3.77 0.98 13.73
CA LYS A 28 4.89 1.80 13.27
C LYS A 28 6.22 1.04 13.35
N LYS A 29 6.49 0.37 14.47
CA LYS A 29 7.72 -0.44 14.62
C LYS A 29 7.78 -1.55 13.57
N GLU A 30 6.66 -2.17 13.26
CA GLU A 30 6.56 -3.25 12.27
C GLU A 30 6.79 -2.74 10.85
N PHE A 31 6.13 -1.65 10.46
CA PHE A 31 6.21 -1.10 9.11
C PHE A 31 7.56 -0.43 8.84
N PHE A 32 7.94 0.51 9.70
CA PHE A 32 9.17 1.26 9.55
C PHE A 32 10.39 0.38 9.90
N GLY A 33 10.25 -0.56 10.83
CA GLY A 33 11.39 -1.28 11.40
C GLY A 33 12.14 -0.43 12.44
N THR A 34 12.94 -1.08 13.27
CA THR A 34 13.59 -0.47 14.45
C THR A 34 14.56 0.67 14.10
N GLN A 35 15.10 0.70 12.87
CA GLN A 35 16.12 1.67 12.44
C GLN A 35 15.57 2.89 11.69
N ASN A 36 14.29 2.91 11.27
CA ASN A 36 13.75 3.93 10.35
C ASN A 36 12.78 4.93 11.01
N LEU A 37 12.62 4.92 12.33
CA LEU A 37 11.69 5.82 13.04
C LEU A 37 12.19 7.27 13.17
N LEU A 38 13.39 7.60 12.67
CA LEU A 38 14.13 8.82 13.04
C LEU A 38 14.18 9.92 11.96
N GLU A 39 13.41 9.82 10.87
CA GLU A 39 13.43 10.82 9.79
C GLU A 39 12.09 11.56 9.63
N GLU A 40 11.58 12.13 10.73
CA GLU A 40 10.34 12.94 10.75
C GLU A 40 10.43 14.24 9.92
N HIS A 41 11.63 14.60 9.42
CA HIS A 41 11.90 15.82 8.66
C HIS A 41 12.35 15.59 7.21
N SER A 42 12.25 14.36 6.69
CA SER A 42 12.54 14.13 5.27
C SER A 42 11.34 14.51 4.41
N ASP A 43 11.57 15.05 3.20
CA ASP A 43 10.51 15.34 2.21
C ASP A 43 9.68 14.09 1.83
N ARG A 44 10.16 12.89 2.18
CA ARG A 44 9.53 11.60 1.89
C ARG A 44 8.74 11.05 3.06
N PHE A 45 8.83 11.66 4.23
CA PHE A 45 8.15 11.20 5.44
C PHE A 45 6.63 11.18 5.25
N GLU A 46 6.06 12.21 4.63
CA GLU A 46 4.61 12.26 4.35
C GLU A 46 4.15 11.12 3.44
N GLN A 47 4.90 10.83 2.36
CA GLN A 47 4.58 9.71 1.47
C GLN A 47 4.68 8.37 2.20
N ARG A 48 5.70 8.19 3.05
CA ARG A 48 5.86 6.95 3.83
C ARG A 48 4.79 6.79 4.91
N MET A 49 4.38 7.87 5.55
CA MET A 49 3.24 7.86 6.48
C MET A 49 1.94 7.50 5.76
N THR A 50 1.77 7.99 4.53
CA THR A 50 0.64 7.63 3.69
C THR A 50 0.63 6.12 3.36
N GLN A 51 1.76 5.57 2.94
CA GLN A 51 1.91 4.11 2.73
C GLN A 51 1.63 3.32 4.00
N PHE A 52 2.15 3.80 5.14
CA PHE A 52 1.92 3.19 6.44
C PHE A 52 0.44 3.15 6.80
N PHE A 53 -0.31 4.24 6.62
CA PHE A 53 -1.73 4.26 6.95
C PHE A 53 -2.56 3.38 6.01
N ASP A 54 -2.24 3.30 4.73
CA ASP A 54 -2.88 2.34 3.82
C ASP A 54 -2.61 0.90 4.27
N TRP A 55 -1.36 0.56 4.58
CA TRP A 55 -1.02 -0.77 5.10
C TRP A 55 -1.72 -1.06 6.45
N TYR A 56 -1.69 -0.11 7.39
CA TYR A 56 -2.33 -0.24 8.69
C TYR A 56 -3.84 -0.44 8.57
N PHE A 57 -4.50 0.30 7.68
CA PHE A 57 -5.94 0.27 7.51
C PHE A 57 -6.43 -1.01 6.83
N PHE A 58 -5.73 -1.46 5.79
CA PHE A 58 -6.20 -2.54 4.92
C PHE A 58 -5.53 -3.89 5.13
N THR A 59 -4.39 -3.95 5.80
CA THR A 59 -3.53 -5.15 5.80
C THR A 59 -3.18 -5.61 7.20
N ARG A 60 -2.75 -4.68 8.06
CA ARG A 60 -2.29 -5.06 9.39
C ARG A 60 -3.47 -5.40 10.30
N GLU A 61 -3.49 -6.63 10.79
CA GLU A 61 -4.44 -7.02 11.82
C GLU A 61 -4.17 -6.30 13.15
N LEU A 62 -5.24 -5.93 13.84
CA LEU A 62 -5.18 -5.41 15.21
C LEU A 62 -5.02 -6.56 16.18
N SER A 63 -4.06 -6.45 17.10
CA SER A 63 -3.69 -7.54 18.04
C SER A 63 -4.87 -8.08 18.85
N GLY A 64 -5.83 -7.23 19.20
CA GLY A 64 -7.02 -7.61 19.97
C GLY A 64 -8.18 -8.21 19.16
N TYR A 65 -8.13 -8.10 17.82
CA TYR A 65 -9.25 -8.47 16.94
C TYR A 65 -8.89 -9.58 15.95
N GLY A 66 -7.61 -9.73 15.59
CA GLY A 66 -7.18 -10.61 14.49
C GLY A 66 -7.80 -10.21 13.14
N ARG A 67 -8.04 -8.90 12.98
CA ARG A 67 -8.71 -8.28 11.83
C ARG A 67 -8.21 -6.86 11.65
N THR A 68 -8.30 -6.34 10.44
CA THR A 68 -7.85 -4.98 10.09
C THR A 68 -8.82 -3.90 10.57
N PRO A 69 -8.38 -2.63 10.72
CA PRO A 69 -9.27 -1.50 10.99
C PRO A 69 -10.49 -1.43 10.07
N LEU A 70 -10.30 -1.66 8.77
CA LEU A 70 -11.39 -1.71 7.80
C LEU A 70 -12.46 -2.75 8.17
N GLU A 71 -12.04 -3.90 8.67
CA GLU A 71 -12.94 -5.02 8.95
C GLU A 71 -13.73 -4.85 10.25
N VAL A 72 -13.15 -4.18 11.25
CA VAL A 72 -13.73 -4.06 12.60
C VAL A 72 -14.40 -2.73 12.88
N CYS A 73 -14.24 -1.73 12.00
CA CYS A 73 -14.77 -0.39 12.24
C CYS A 73 -16.30 -0.35 12.50
N ASP A 74 -17.07 -1.27 11.92
CA ASP A 74 -18.52 -1.41 12.17
C ASP A 74 -18.87 -1.87 13.59
N GLN A 75 -17.92 -2.45 14.32
CA GLN A 75 -18.10 -2.94 15.69
C GLN A 75 -17.81 -1.83 16.72
N GLU A 76 -17.13 -0.77 16.30
CA GLU A 76 -16.72 0.32 17.17
C GLU A 76 -17.88 1.26 17.46
N ARG A 77 -18.31 1.32 18.72
CA ARG A 77 -19.46 2.17 19.12
C ARG A 77 -19.22 3.67 18.89
N ALA A 78 -17.98 4.10 18.87
CA ALA A 78 -17.60 5.48 18.59
C ALA A 78 -17.77 5.85 17.11
N LEU A 79 -17.78 4.86 16.22
CA LEU A 79 -18.00 5.04 14.79
C LEU A 79 -19.49 4.87 14.47
N ARG A 80 -20.02 5.84 13.72
CA ARG A 80 -21.38 5.85 13.20
C ARG A 80 -21.30 6.14 11.72
N PHE A 81 -21.92 5.30 10.91
CA PHE A 81 -21.90 5.41 9.47
C PHE A 81 -23.29 5.76 8.95
N SER A 82 -23.37 6.73 8.04
CA SER A 82 -24.58 6.92 7.24
C SER A 82 -24.79 5.73 6.29
N PRO A 83 -25.99 5.55 5.70
CA PRO A 83 -26.21 4.53 4.69
C PRO A 83 -25.23 4.63 3.50
N GLU A 84 -24.88 5.84 3.10
CA GLU A 84 -23.90 6.11 2.05
C GLU A 84 -22.49 5.68 2.48
N GLU A 85 -22.07 6.04 3.70
CA GLU A 85 -20.77 5.60 4.23
C GLU A 85 -20.71 4.08 4.38
N ALA A 86 -21.80 3.42 4.77
CA ALA A 86 -21.86 1.97 4.87
C ALA A 86 -21.72 1.28 3.49
N ALA A 87 -22.31 1.86 2.44
CA ALA A 87 -22.12 1.39 1.07
C ALA A 87 -20.67 1.55 0.61
N THR A 88 -20.07 2.72 0.87
CA THR A 88 -18.64 2.99 0.61
C THR A 88 -17.74 2.01 1.37
N LEU A 89 -18.03 1.75 2.64
CA LEU A 89 -17.27 0.82 3.47
C LEU A 89 -17.31 -0.61 2.91
N SER A 90 -18.49 -1.06 2.47
CA SER A 90 -18.64 -2.35 1.80
C SER A 90 -17.81 -2.42 0.52
N ALA A 91 -17.79 -1.34 -0.26
CA ALA A 91 -16.99 -1.23 -1.47
C ALA A 91 -15.47 -1.30 -1.16
N LEU A 92 -15.00 -0.59 -0.12
CA LEU A 92 -13.60 -0.59 0.31
C LEU A 92 -13.07 -1.99 0.62
N ARG A 93 -13.91 -2.92 1.12
CA ARG A 93 -13.52 -4.33 1.38
C ARG A 93 -13.15 -5.10 0.11
N SER A 94 -13.53 -4.61 -1.06
CA SER A 94 -13.15 -5.15 -2.37
C SER A 94 -11.92 -4.46 -2.97
N HIS A 95 -11.08 -3.85 -2.14
CA HIS A 95 -9.85 -3.21 -2.57
C HIS A 95 -8.89 -4.20 -3.25
N ARG A 96 -7.90 -3.65 -3.95
CA ARG A 96 -6.88 -4.41 -4.67
C ARG A 96 -5.52 -3.82 -4.39
N HIS A 97 -4.70 -4.56 -3.65
CA HIS A 97 -3.29 -4.26 -3.41
C HIS A 97 -2.44 -5.06 -4.38
N SER A 98 -1.57 -4.41 -5.14
CA SER A 98 -0.70 -5.13 -6.08
C SER A 98 0.50 -4.29 -6.52
N LEU A 99 1.39 -4.96 -7.25
CA LEU A 99 2.43 -4.35 -8.05
C LEU A 99 1.89 -4.09 -9.45
N PHE A 100 2.08 -2.88 -9.95
CA PHE A 100 1.58 -2.42 -11.22
C PHE A 100 2.73 -1.97 -12.12
N GLU A 101 2.52 -2.19 -13.41
CA GLU A 101 3.31 -1.61 -14.49
C GLU A 101 2.42 -0.60 -15.23
N PHE A 102 2.89 0.64 -15.34
CA PHE A 102 2.20 1.65 -16.13
C PHE A 102 2.31 1.33 -17.63
N GLN A 103 1.18 1.39 -18.34
CA GLN A 103 1.13 1.09 -19.78
C GLN A 103 1.02 2.35 -20.62
N LYS A 104 0.04 3.22 -20.32
CA LYS A 104 -0.20 4.48 -21.05
C LYS A 104 -1.22 5.37 -20.34
N LEU A 105 -1.23 6.64 -20.72
CA LEU A 105 -2.30 7.60 -20.44
C LEU A 105 -3.20 7.77 -21.66
N LYS A 106 -4.50 7.95 -21.44
CA LYS A 106 -5.44 8.39 -22.47
C LYS A 106 -6.37 9.44 -21.87
N GLY A 107 -6.06 10.72 -22.08
CA GLY A 107 -6.72 11.79 -21.34
C GLY A 107 -6.37 11.68 -19.85
N GLU A 108 -7.41 11.58 -19.01
CA GLU A 108 -7.28 11.42 -17.56
C GLU A 108 -7.29 9.93 -17.11
N ASP A 109 -7.39 9.00 -18.07
CA ASP A 109 -7.41 7.56 -17.76
C ASP A 109 -5.99 6.99 -17.72
N VAL A 110 -5.66 6.29 -16.64
CA VAL A 110 -4.38 5.60 -16.43
C VAL A 110 -4.57 4.11 -16.71
N TYR A 111 -3.83 3.59 -17.68
CA TYR A 111 -3.84 2.17 -18.04
C TYR A 111 -2.68 1.47 -17.37
N LEU A 112 -3.00 0.42 -16.61
CA LEU A 112 -2.06 -0.35 -15.81
C LEU A 112 -2.12 -1.82 -16.19
N LYS A 113 -1.04 -2.53 -15.86
CA LYS A 113 -1.02 -3.99 -15.78
C LYS A 113 -0.75 -4.39 -14.34
N ASP A 114 -1.69 -5.13 -13.75
CA ASP A 114 -1.48 -5.80 -12.48
C ASP A 114 -0.52 -6.97 -12.69
N LEU A 115 0.64 -6.88 -12.05
CA LEU A 115 1.69 -7.87 -12.20
C LEU A 115 1.49 -9.09 -11.31
N LEU A 116 0.67 -9.08 -10.27
CA LEU A 116 0.36 -10.32 -9.55
C LEU A 116 -0.72 -11.13 -10.29
N LYS A 117 -1.83 -10.50 -10.65
CA LYS A 117 -2.96 -11.19 -11.32
C LYS A 117 -2.82 -11.32 -12.83
N ASN A 118 -1.86 -10.63 -13.43
CA ASN A 118 -1.64 -10.59 -14.89
C ASN A 118 -2.81 -9.97 -15.68
N GLU A 119 -3.47 -8.97 -15.11
CA GLU A 119 -4.67 -8.35 -15.67
C GLU A 119 -4.41 -6.90 -16.07
N LYS A 120 -5.16 -6.40 -17.05
CA LYS A 120 -5.16 -4.97 -17.38
C LYS A 120 -6.21 -4.26 -16.54
N ILE A 121 -5.85 -3.11 -16.00
CA ILE A 121 -6.74 -2.25 -15.22
C ILE A 121 -6.74 -0.84 -15.79
N ILE A 122 -7.88 -0.17 -15.70
CA ILE A 122 -8.02 1.24 -16.07
C ILE A 122 -8.49 1.98 -14.81
N VAL A 123 -7.70 2.96 -14.38
CA VAL A 123 -8.10 3.94 -13.36
C VAL A 123 -8.63 5.15 -14.13
N GLN A 124 -9.94 5.35 -14.09
CA GLN A 124 -10.61 6.40 -14.86
C GLN A 124 -10.53 7.73 -14.12
N LYS A 125 -10.34 8.83 -14.87
CA LYS A 125 -10.29 10.19 -14.31
C LYS A 125 -9.36 10.32 -13.10
N SER A 126 -8.17 9.73 -13.20
CA SER A 126 -7.21 9.75 -12.11
C SER A 126 -6.70 11.19 -11.90
N PRO A 127 -6.69 11.72 -10.66
CA PRO A 127 -5.98 12.97 -10.38
C PRO A 127 -4.45 12.78 -10.47
N TRP A 128 -3.98 11.54 -10.42
CA TRP A 128 -2.60 11.15 -10.59
C TRP A 128 -2.37 10.80 -12.06
N ILE A 129 -1.89 11.76 -12.85
CA ILE A 129 -1.51 11.56 -14.27
C ILE A 129 -0.02 11.80 -14.54
N TYR A 130 0.73 12.21 -13.51
CA TYR A 130 2.17 12.46 -13.59
C TYR A 130 2.91 11.54 -12.62
N GLY A 131 4.21 11.31 -12.87
CA GLY A 131 5.05 10.49 -11.99
C GLY A 131 5.05 8.99 -12.29
N PHE A 132 4.36 8.54 -13.34
CA PHE A 132 4.49 7.18 -13.86
C PHE A 132 5.58 7.11 -14.93
N ASP A 133 6.53 6.20 -14.75
CA ASP A 133 7.47 5.77 -15.78
C ASP A 133 7.10 4.34 -16.21
N GLY A 134 7.03 4.09 -17.52
CA GLY A 134 6.72 2.76 -18.08
C GLY A 134 7.81 1.71 -17.79
N LYS A 135 8.98 2.10 -17.28
CA LYS A 135 10.07 1.21 -16.90
C LYS A 135 10.06 0.81 -15.43
N GLU A 136 9.27 1.50 -14.61
CA GLU A 136 9.23 1.27 -13.17
C GLU A 136 8.04 0.38 -12.79
N ILE A 137 8.27 -0.48 -11.79
CA ILE A 137 7.22 -1.19 -11.09
C ILE A 137 6.88 -0.38 -9.84
N PHE A 138 5.59 -0.22 -9.58
CA PHE A 138 5.13 0.45 -8.37
C PHE A 138 4.06 -0.35 -7.65
N GLU A 139 4.10 -0.31 -6.32
CA GLU A 139 3.04 -0.78 -5.44
C GLU A 139 2.00 0.33 -5.26
N ALA A 140 0.73 -0.05 -5.32
CA ALA A 140 -0.37 0.84 -4.99
C ALA A 140 -1.58 0.02 -4.53
N ARG A 141 -2.56 0.70 -3.95
CA ARG A 141 -3.89 0.12 -3.69
C ARG A 141 -4.95 0.83 -4.51
N LEU A 142 -5.84 0.03 -5.07
CA LEU A 142 -7.03 0.48 -5.77
C LEU A 142 -8.26 0.15 -4.93
N VAL A 143 -9.17 1.09 -4.82
CA VAL A 143 -10.49 0.87 -4.21
C VAL A 143 -11.57 1.11 -5.27
N PRO A 144 -12.69 0.37 -5.21
CA PRO A 144 -13.80 0.63 -6.11
C PRO A 144 -14.49 1.94 -5.75
N ASP A 145 -14.86 2.71 -6.77
CA ASP A 145 -15.71 3.89 -6.69
C ASP A 145 -16.77 3.79 -7.78
N GLU A 146 -18.00 3.49 -7.39
CA GLU A 146 -19.11 3.11 -8.27
C GLU A 146 -18.76 1.98 -9.27
N LYS A 147 -18.32 2.34 -10.49
CA LYS A 147 -17.96 1.42 -11.58
C LYS A 147 -16.50 1.55 -12.03
N ALA A 148 -15.71 2.36 -11.33
CA ALA A 148 -14.32 2.64 -11.63
C ALA A 148 -13.41 2.20 -10.48
N TRP A 149 -12.12 2.07 -10.80
CA TRP A 149 -11.06 1.98 -9.79
C TRP A 149 -10.50 3.37 -9.53
N VAL A 150 -10.22 3.67 -8.27
CA VAL A 150 -9.47 4.86 -7.85
C VAL A 150 -8.27 4.44 -7.02
N PHE A 151 -7.17 5.16 -7.15
CA PHE A 151 -6.00 4.97 -6.29
C PHE A 151 -6.30 5.45 -4.87
N THR A 152 -5.79 4.71 -3.89
CA THR A 152 -5.48 5.30 -2.57
C THR A 152 -4.20 6.13 -2.68
N ARG A 153 -3.78 6.77 -1.58
CA ARG A 153 -2.66 7.71 -1.62
C ARG A 153 -1.29 7.03 -1.46
N GLY A 154 -1.24 5.79 -0.97
CA GLY A 154 0.00 5.05 -0.74
C GLY A 154 0.59 4.45 -2.02
N PHE A 155 1.51 5.18 -2.65
CA PHE A 155 2.31 4.66 -3.77
C PHE A 155 3.74 4.35 -3.33
N CYS A 156 4.28 3.19 -3.72
CA CYS A 156 5.70 2.85 -3.57
C CYS A 156 6.33 2.57 -4.94
N PHE A 157 7.15 3.48 -5.44
CA PHE A 157 7.86 3.31 -6.71
C PHE A 157 9.22 2.66 -6.49
N HIS A 158 9.47 1.53 -7.16
CA HIS A 158 10.72 0.80 -7.04
C HIS A 158 11.73 1.22 -8.12
N PRO A 159 13.04 1.27 -7.81
CA PRO A 159 14.05 1.60 -8.80
C PRO A 159 14.04 0.62 -9.98
N GLU A 160 14.25 1.11 -11.20
CA GLU A 160 14.32 0.28 -12.42
C GLU A 160 15.30 -0.90 -12.27
N THR A 161 16.41 -0.70 -11.56
CA THR A 161 17.41 -1.76 -11.34
C THR A 161 16.93 -2.90 -10.45
N ALA A 162 15.85 -2.71 -9.68
CA ALA A 162 15.20 -3.74 -8.88
C ALA A 162 14.16 -4.55 -9.67
N THR A 163 13.78 -4.13 -10.88
CA THR A 163 12.72 -4.75 -11.68
C THR A 163 12.90 -6.25 -11.87
N LYS A 164 14.12 -6.71 -12.16
CA LYS A 164 14.39 -8.15 -12.34
C LYS A 164 14.05 -8.96 -11.08
N PHE A 165 14.50 -8.50 -9.92
CA PHE A 165 14.22 -9.16 -8.65
C PHE A 165 12.71 -9.20 -8.37
N ILE A 166 12.03 -8.06 -8.52
CA ILE A 166 10.59 -7.95 -8.26
C ILE A 166 9.80 -8.87 -9.19
N GLN A 167 10.16 -8.94 -10.49
CA GLN A 167 9.53 -9.85 -11.43
C GLN A 167 9.73 -11.33 -11.07
N ASP A 168 10.88 -11.70 -10.51
CA ASP A 168 11.12 -13.08 -10.09
C ASP A 168 10.30 -13.44 -8.84
N GLU A 169 10.15 -12.53 -7.87
CA GLU A 169 9.22 -12.70 -6.73
C GLU A 169 7.77 -12.79 -7.21
N ILE A 170 7.34 -11.92 -8.14
CA ILE A 170 6.00 -11.98 -8.75
C ILE A 170 5.74 -13.36 -9.38
N LYS A 171 6.71 -13.89 -10.15
CA LYS A 171 6.58 -15.24 -10.74
C LYS A 171 6.47 -16.32 -9.67
N ARG A 172 7.18 -16.16 -8.53
CA ARG A 172 7.12 -17.08 -7.39
C ARG A 172 5.71 -17.08 -6.78
N HIS A 173 5.16 -15.91 -6.47
CA HIS A 173 3.80 -15.77 -5.91
C HIS A 173 2.71 -16.25 -6.87
N ARG A 174 2.86 -16.00 -8.18
CA ARG A 174 1.91 -16.53 -9.19
C ARG A 174 1.89 -18.07 -9.26
N LYS A 175 2.99 -18.73 -8.89
CA LYS A 175 3.11 -20.20 -8.94
C LYS A 175 2.76 -20.87 -7.61
N ASN A 176 2.84 -20.14 -6.50
CA ASN A 176 2.59 -20.68 -5.17
C ASN A 176 1.50 -19.85 -4.47
N PRO A 177 0.24 -20.35 -4.42
CA PRO A 177 -0.88 -19.63 -3.81
C PRO A 177 -0.78 -19.54 -2.29
N ASP A 178 0.08 -20.33 -1.64
CA ASP A 178 0.28 -20.29 -0.18
C ASP A 178 1.12 -19.08 0.26
N LEU A 179 1.74 -18.37 -0.68
CA LEU A 179 2.54 -17.19 -0.36
C LEU A 179 1.65 -15.95 -0.30
N ASP A 180 1.67 -15.28 0.85
CA ASP A 180 0.92 -14.05 1.06
C ASP A 180 1.49 -12.88 0.22
N PRO A 181 0.71 -12.30 -0.71
CA PRO A 181 1.12 -11.11 -1.44
C PRO A 181 1.39 -9.89 -0.56
N ASP A 182 0.69 -9.75 0.57
CA ASP A 182 0.85 -8.59 1.44
C ASP A 182 2.17 -8.62 2.22
N GLU A 183 2.69 -9.81 2.56
CA GLU A 183 4.06 -9.98 3.06
C GLU A 183 5.10 -9.54 2.02
N LEU A 184 4.87 -9.84 0.73
CA LEU A 184 5.74 -9.35 -0.35
C LEU A 184 5.74 -7.83 -0.41
N MET A 185 4.57 -7.20 -0.39
CA MET A 185 4.45 -5.73 -0.45
C MET A 185 5.19 -5.09 0.72
N LEU A 186 4.96 -5.56 1.95
CA LEU A 186 5.66 -5.05 3.13
C LEU A 186 7.19 -5.20 3.03
N LYS A 187 7.67 -6.35 2.53
CA LYS A 187 9.08 -6.59 2.26
C LYS A 187 9.65 -5.60 1.23
N LEU A 188 8.95 -5.39 0.12
CA LEU A 188 9.39 -4.49 -0.95
C LEU A 188 9.37 -3.02 -0.49
N ALA A 189 8.36 -2.59 0.28
CA ALA A 189 8.31 -1.26 0.88
C ALA A 189 9.50 -1.02 1.83
N LYS A 190 9.89 -2.02 2.63
CA LYS A 190 11.08 -1.95 3.49
C LYS A 190 12.37 -1.86 2.68
N MET A 191 12.52 -2.64 1.61
CA MET A 191 13.66 -2.54 0.69
C MET A 191 13.74 -1.17 0.04
N ARG A 192 12.60 -0.62 -0.41
CA ARG A 192 12.54 0.72 -0.99
C ARG A 192 12.98 1.79 -0.01
N SER A 193 12.52 1.72 1.24
CA SER A 193 12.92 2.63 2.30
C SER A 193 14.44 2.58 2.55
N LYS A 194 15.04 1.38 2.55
CA LYS A 194 16.50 1.24 2.68
C LYS A 194 17.25 1.91 1.53
N CYS A 195 16.74 1.85 0.30
CA CYS A 195 17.35 2.59 -0.82
C CYS A 195 17.35 4.11 -0.63
N GLU A 196 16.35 4.64 0.08
CA GLU A 196 16.28 6.08 0.38
C GLU A 196 17.26 6.48 1.48
N GLN A 197 17.38 5.64 2.50
CA GLN A 197 18.30 5.83 3.62
C GLN A 197 19.75 5.71 3.18
N TYR A 198 20.08 4.66 2.43
CA TYR A 198 21.45 4.36 2.01
C TYR A 198 21.68 4.76 0.55
N LYS A 199 21.59 6.06 0.24
CA LYS A 199 21.72 6.58 -1.14
C LYS A 199 23.04 6.23 -1.84
N HIS A 200 24.09 5.91 -1.07
CA HIS A 200 25.39 5.48 -1.58
C HIS A 200 25.43 3.98 -1.93
N VAL A 201 24.47 3.19 -1.44
CA VAL A 201 24.35 1.76 -1.73
C VAL A 201 23.51 1.59 -2.98
N ARG A 202 24.03 0.79 -3.91
CA ARG A 202 23.32 0.42 -5.14
C ARG A 202 22.02 -0.35 -4.81
N PRO A 203 20.85 0.03 -5.36
CA PRO A 203 19.59 -0.66 -5.08
C PRO A 203 19.63 -2.17 -5.29
N GLU A 204 20.35 -2.65 -6.29
CA GLU A 204 20.47 -4.07 -6.61
C GLU A 204 21.09 -4.87 -5.46
N MET A 205 21.96 -4.25 -4.66
CA MET A 205 22.53 -4.88 -3.47
C MET A 205 21.45 -5.05 -2.39
N ILE A 206 20.60 -4.04 -2.20
CA ILE A 206 19.53 -4.09 -1.18
C ILE A 206 18.49 -5.17 -1.56
N TYR A 207 18.05 -5.21 -2.81
CA TYR A 207 17.05 -6.17 -3.27
C TYR A 207 17.60 -7.60 -3.40
N SER A 208 18.91 -7.79 -3.57
CA SER A 208 19.52 -9.13 -3.68
C SER A 208 19.91 -9.76 -2.34
N HIS A 209 20.35 -8.97 -1.33
CA HIS A 209 20.89 -9.55 -0.08
C HIS A 209 19.83 -10.13 0.85
N GLU A 210 18.63 -9.54 0.93
CA GLU A 210 17.57 -10.09 1.79
C GLU A 210 16.88 -11.33 1.20
N SER A 211 17.09 -11.64 -0.09
CA SER A 211 16.63 -12.92 -0.66
C SER A 211 17.25 -14.15 0.02
N LYS A 212 18.42 -13.97 0.66
CA LYS A 212 19.19 -15.05 1.30
C LYS A 212 18.90 -15.22 2.80
N LEU A 213 18.12 -14.34 3.42
CA LEU A 213 17.82 -14.40 4.86
C LEU A 213 16.50 -15.12 5.18
N THR A 214 15.72 -15.49 4.16
CA THR A 214 14.48 -16.28 4.28
C THR A 214 14.53 -17.58 3.46
N SER A 215 15.75 -18.08 3.16
CA SER A 215 15.98 -19.42 2.61
C SER A 215 16.15 -20.45 3.71
#